data_AF-A0A1E7YL50-F1
#
_entry.id   AF-A0A1E7YL50-F1
#
_cell.length_a   1.000
_cell.length_b   1.000
_cell.length_c   1.000
_cell.angle_alpha   90.00
_cell.angle_beta   90.00
_cell.angle_gamma   90.00
#
_symmetry.space_group_name_H-M   'P 1'
#
loop_
_entity.id
_entity.type
_entity.pdbx_description
1 polymer ?
#
loop_
_entity_poly.entity_id
_entity_poly.type
_entity_poly.pdbx_seq_one_letter_code
_entity_poly.pdbx_strand_id
1 'polypeptide(L)'
;MSFFSGRFLHRWVRSWAVLPALWAATLAVPAWADDAFARADCPELAKTIYDAHSAAPRGSCRRDPNSPWQPVCKAIDNDKPKEWTDNLRILDTTLKVSFWEDLRQAGEGTPYCKALLRDQQAYEKKLLACGDHGPCVLRVMRARLWQIASIEEQYTGRPFGPQDLRAFLGADGKLRVSGGESLEQRALRGLAIHPLPRTFLPGDLNIIWGFEPHNAQTQTLVFSAMDGRVIALALVDDIYNRGAEQRRLPQEGRIRLFLRDPKALPTLLAPLQGWAAADALGMNVDCSGAQAEACRLWTRYPLPVTAYRLPCRGALERCSLALPPVTGAIPSPELFRQ
;
A
#
# COMPACT_ATOMS: atom_id res chain seq x y z
N MET A 1 35.70 76.27 15.55
CA MET A 1 36.85 75.71 14.82
C MET A 1 36.52 74.25 14.54
N SER A 2 36.10 73.86 13.32
CA SER A 2 36.98 73.66 12.15
C SER A 2 37.94 72.49 12.41
N PHE A 3 38.03 71.40 11.64
CA PHE A 3 37.59 71.04 10.28
C PHE A 3 37.76 69.49 10.15
N PHE A 4 36.85 68.81 9.42
CA PHE A 4 37.08 67.87 8.29
C PHE A 4 38.13 66.72 8.41
N SER A 5 38.05 65.56 7.75
CA SER A 5 37.19 65.03 6.68
C SER A 5 37.66 63.62 6.28
N GLY A 6 36.77 62.83 5.69
CA GLY A 6 37.15 61.68 4.86
C GLY A 6 35.95 60.89 4.32
N ARG A 7 35.18 61.48 3.39
CA ARG A 7 34.20 60.77 2.56
C ARG A 7 34.84 60.39 1.22
N PHE A 8 34.57 59.18 0.72
CA PHE A 8 34.39 58.84 -0.71
C PHE A 8 33.60 57.51 -0.75
N LEU A 9 32.29 57.46 -1.06
CA LEU A 9 31.64 57.43 -2.39
C LEU A 9 32.32 56.47 -3.39
N HIS A 10 31.75 55.29 -3.65
CA HIS A 10 30.84 55.01 -4.79
C HIS A 10 30.69 53.50 -5.15
N ARG A 11 29.43 53.10 -5.38
CA ARG A 11 28.91 52.28 -6.49
C ARG A 11 28.94 50.72 -6.45
N TRP A 12 27.70 50.21 -6.46
CA TRP A 12 27.15 48.96 -6.94
C TRP A 12 27.89 48.20 -8.08
N VAL A 13 27.83 46.86 -8.05
CA VAL A 13 27.24 45.93 -9.05
C VAL A 13 27.99 44.57 -9.12
N ARG A 14 27.23 43.45 -8.98
CA ARG A 14 27.48 42.03 -9.39
C ARG A 14 28.54 41.24 -8.59
N SER A 15 28.41 39.95 -8.26
CA SER A 15 27.43 38.89 -8.54
C SER A 15 27.87 37.57 -7.85
N TRP A 16 26.90 36.82 -7.30
CA TRP A 16 26.80 35.35 -7.23
C TRP A 16 27.52 34.53 -6.14
N ALA A 17 26.70 33.73 -5.43
CA ALA A 17 26.94 32.45 -4.75
C ALA A 17 28.10 32.40 -3.71
N VAL A 18 27.88 32.10 -2.43
CA VAL A 18 27.54 30.75 -1.90
C VAL A 18 26.77 30.88 -0.57
N LEU A 19 25.80 29.98 -0.41
CA LEU A 19 24.82 29.76 0.66
C LEU A 19 25.33 29.89 2.13
N PRO A 20 24.52 30.45 3.05
CA PRO A 20 24.50 30.06 4.45
C PRO A 20 23.35 29.05 4.67
N ALA A 21 23.67 27.79 4.96
CA ALA A 21 22.67 26.76 5.26
C ALA A 21 23.07 25.93 6.47
N LEU A 22 23.27 26.59 7.60
CA LEU A 22 23.29 25.98 8.92
C LEU A 22 22.70 27.02 9.86
N TRP A 23 21.50 26.75 10.38
CA TRP A 23 20.67 27.50 11.34
C TRP A 23 19.22 27.63 10.85
N ALA A 24 18.56 26.47 10.79
CA ALA A 24 17.11 26.33 10.89
C ALA A 24 16.80 24.99 11.56
N ALA A 25 17.24 24.84 12.82
CA ALA A 25 16.64 23.85 13.71
C ALA A 25 15.32 24.46 14.22
N THR A 26 14.29 24.40 13.39
CA THR A 26 12.94 24.82 13.73
C THR A 26 12.37 23.88 14.78
N LEU A 27 12.32 24.38 16.01
CA LEU A 27 11.27 24.07 16.98
C LEU A 27 9.91 24.37 16.32
N ALA A 28 9.26 23.37 15.76
CA ALA A 28 7.90 23.48 15.24
C ALA A 28 7.19 22.14 15.47
N VAL A 29 6.01 22.20 16.06
CA VAL A 29 5.00 21.13 15.96
C VAL A 29 5.01 20.63 14.51
N PRO A 30 5.19 19.33 14.20
CA PRO A 30 5.25 18.95 12.80
C PRO A 30 3.91 19.32 12.14
N ALA A 31 3.99 19.84 10.92
CA ALA A 31 2.88 20.38 10.16
C ALA A 31 1.95 19.27 9.61
N TRP A 32 1.41 18.42 10.49
CA TRP A 32 0.50 17.31 10.14
C TRP A 32 -0.99 17.67 10.26
N ALA A 33 -1.34 18.93 10.51
CA ALA A 33 -2.65 19.24 11.09
C ALA A 33 -3.80 19.60 10.13
N ASP A 34 -3.59 19.99 8.87
CA ASP A 34 -4.73 20.31 7.97
C ASP A 34 -4.55 19.79 6.51
N ASP A 35 -3.38 20.01 5.88
CA ASP A 35 -3.17 19.62 4.46
C ASP A 35 -2.52 18.23 4.25
N ALA A 36 -1.77 17.72 5.25
CA ALA A 36 -0.99 16.50 5.11
C ALA A 36 -1.87 15.23 5.00
N PHE A 37 -2.93 15.11 5.81
CA PHE A 37 -3.83 13.95 5.76
C PHE A 37 -4.83 13.99 4.61
N ALA A 38 -5.11 15.17 4.04
CA ALA A 38 -5.99 15.30 2.88
C ALA A 38 -5.37 14.73 1.59
N ARG A 39 -4.03 14.57 1.55
CA ARG A 39 -3.25 14.09 0.40
C ARG A 39 -2.29 12.95 0.76
N ALA A 40 -2.40 12.38 1.96
CA ALA A 40 -1.41 11.43 2.46
C ALA A 40 -1.42 10.12 1.65
N ASP A 41 -0.22 9.74 1.24
CA ASP A 41 0.13 8.40 0.80
C ASP A 41 0.20 7.49 2.04
N CYS A 42 -0.85 6.67 2.26
CA CYS A 42 -0.93 5.79 3.42
C CYS A 42 0.28 4.84 3.55
N PRO A 43 0.75 4.18 2.48
CA PRO A 43 2.02 3.45 2.49
C PRO A 43 3.22 4.24 3.04
N GLU A 44 3.43 5.47 2.58
CA GLU A 44 4.56 6.31 3.05
C GLU A 44 4.38 6.72 4.52
N LEU A 45 3.15 7.00 4.94
CA LEU A 45 2.83 7.25 6.35
C LEU A 45 3.11 6.01 7.21
N ALA A 46 2.76 4.81 6.74
CA ALA A 46 3.03 3.56 7.43
C ALA A 46 4.54 3.37 7.67
N LYS A 47 5.37 3.69 6.66
CA LYS A 47 6.82 3.65 6.79
C LYS A 47 7.33 4.65 7.83
N THR A 48 6.84 5.89 7.79
CA THR A 48 7.19 6.93 8.76
C THR A 48 6.85 6.50 10.19
N ILE A 49 5.68 5.88 10.39
CA ILE A 49 5.26 5.33 11.69
C ILE A 49 6.19 4.19 12.13
N TYR A 50 6.54 3.28 11.22
CA TYR A 50 7.44 2.17 11.51
C TYR A 50 8.84 2.64 11.93
N ASP A 51 9.44 3.56 11.18
CA ASP A 51 10.78 4.10 11.48
C ASP A 51 10.77 4.86 12.80
N ALA A 52 9.73 5.65 13.04
CA ALA A 52 9.50 6.36 14.29
C ALA A 52 9.40 5.42 15.51
N HIS A 53 8.84 4.22 15.34
CA HIS A 53 8.72 3.22 16.39
C HIS A 53 9.99 2.37 16.57
N SER A 54 10.64 2.00 15.47
CA SER A 54 11.86 1.17 15.48
C SER A 54 13.07 1.92 16.03
N ALA A 55 13.11 3.25 15.90
CA ALA A 55 14.17 4.10 16.41
C ALA A 55 14.03 4.47 17.90
N ALA A 56 12.90 4.20 18.54
CA ALA A 56 12.71 4.51 19.97
C ALA A 56 13.37 3.42 20.84
N PRO A 57 14.21 3.79 21.84
CA PRO A 57 14.73 2.82 22.80
C PRO A 57 13.56 2.10 23.49
N ARG A 58 13.64 0.77 23.60
CA ARG A 58 12.63 -0.03 24.31
C ARG A 58 12.49 0.53 25.73
N GLY A 59 11.32 1.08 26.06
CA GLY A 59 10.98 1.51 27.42
C GLY A 59 11.38 2.93 27.82
N SER A 60 11.65 3.85 26.88
CA SER A 60 11.69 5.28 27.23
C SER A 60 10.57 6.06 26.53
N CYS A 61 9.75 6.74 27.32
CA CYS A 61 8.85 7.75 26.79
C CYS A 61 9.69 8.76 26.00
N ARG A 62 9.20 9.16 24.82
CA ARG A 62 9.91 10.13 23.97
C ARG A 62 10.27 11.37 24.80
N ARG A 63 11.24 12.18 24.36
CA ARG A 63 11.51 13.45 25.07
C ARG A 63 10.52 14.56 24.72
N ASP A 64 9.77 14.41 23.62
CA ASP A 64 8.80 15.39 23.16
C ASP A 64 7.51 15.32 23.99
N PRO A 65 7.19 16.35 24.80
CA PRO A 65 6.00 16.38 25.64
C PRO A 65 4.69 16.51 24.83
N ASN A 66 4.76 16.94 23.57
CA ASN A 66 3.59 17.11 22.70
C ASN A 66 3.31 15.87 21.85
N SER A 67 4.09 14.81 21.98
CA SER A 67 3.83 13.57 21.24
C SER A 67 2.56 12.88 21.75
N PRO A 68 1.62 12.48 20.87
CA PRO A 68 0.41 11.76 21.28
C PRO A 68 0.71 10.38 21.91
N TRP A 69 1.95 9.92 21.81
CA TRP A 69 2.44 8.69 22.46
C TRP A 69 2.89 8.90 23.92
N GLN A 70 3.06 10.15 24.39
CA GLN A 70 3.40 10.43 25.79
C GLN A 70 2.35 9.92 26.78
N PRO A 71 1.04 10.23 26.60
CA PRO A 71 -0.01 9.69 27.45
C PRO A 71 0.03 8.18 27.59
N VAL A 72 0.18 7.48 26.46
CA VAL A 72 0.19 6.01 26.40
C VAL A 72 1.39 5.44 27.14
N CYS A 73 2.59 5.98 26.89
CA CYS A 73 3.80 5.51 27.55
C CYS A 73 3.76 5.71 29.08
N LYS A 74 3.39 6.91 29.53
CA LYS A 74 3.26 7.21 30.97
C LYS A 74 2.19 6.37 31.64
N ALA A 75 1.07 6.13 30.95
CA ALA A 75 0.02 5.27 31.46
C ALA A 75 0.49 3.82 31.57
N ILE A 76 1.24 3.30 30.60
CA ILE A 76 1.84 1.94 30.63
C ILE A 76 2.83 1.79 31.79
N ASP A 77 3.71 2.78 32.00
CA ASP A 77 4.70 2.73 33.09
C ASP A 77 4.05 2.68 34.48
N ASN A 78 2.85 3.25 34.59
CA ASN A 78 2.05 3.26 35.82
C ASN A 78 0.94 2.20 35.82
N ASP A 79 0.83 1.37 34.77
CA ASP A 79 -0.28 0.43 34.60
C ASP A 79 -0.14 -0.77 35.55
N LYS A 80 -1.24 -1.09 36.24
CA LYS A 80 -1.39 -2.28 37.07
C LYS A 80 -2.72 -2.93 36.67
N PRO A 81 -2.74 -3.66 35.55
CA PRO A 81 -3.98 -4.19 35.01
C PRO A 81 -4.62 -5.16 36.02
N LYS A 82 -5.91 -4.96 36.29
CA LYS A 82 -6.70 -5.88 37.13
C LYS A 82 -7.13 -7.12 36.36
N GLU A 83 -7.31 -6.97 35.05
CA GLU A 83 -7.63 -8.03 34.11
C GLU A 83 -6.64 -7.99 32.93
N TRP A 84 -6.32 -9.15 32.34
CA TRP A 84 -5.39 -9.21 31.21
C TRP A 84 -5.93 -8.45 29.97
N THR A 85 -7.25 -8.32 29.84
CA THR A 85 -7.97 -7.58 28.78
C THR A 85 -7.79 -6.07 28.89
N ASP A 86 -7.45 -5.55 30.08
CA ASP A 86 -7.21 -4.13 30.37
C ASP A 86 -5.73 -3.74 30.22
N ASN A 87 -4.87 -4.64 29.73
CA ASN A 87 -3.44 -4.40 29.61
C ASN A 87 -3.14 -3.36 28.52
N LEU A 88 -2.73 -2.15 28.93
CA LEU A 88 -2.45 -1.04 28.02
C LEU A 88 -1.30 -1.35 27.05
N ARG A 89 -0.32 -2.14 27.46
CA ARG A 89 0.83 -2.50 26.63
C ARG A 89 0.44 -3.45 25.48
N ILE A 90 -0.42 -4.42 25.77
CA ILE A 90 -0.96 -5.32 24.73
C ILE A 90 -1.81 -4.49 23.76
N LEU A 91 -2.72 -3.66 24.27
CA LEU A 91 -3.58 -2.83 23.44
C LEU A 91 -2.80 -1.85 22.55
N ASP A 92 -1.76 -1.22 23.07
CA ASP A 92 -0.88 -0.32 22.30
C ASP A 92 -0.22 -1.05 21.14
N THR A 93 0.28 -2.27 21.39
CA THR A 93 0.94 -3.07 20.38
C THR A 93 -0.06 -3.52 19.32
N THR A 94 -1.23 -4.02 19.72
CA THR A 94 -2.30 -4.43 18.79
C THR A 94 -2.75 -3.25 17.92
N LEU A 95 -3.05 -2.10 18.53
CA LEU A 95 -3.53 -0.94 17.79
C LEU A 95 -2.50 -0.43 16.78
N LYS A 96 -1.22 -0.39 17.16
CA LYS A 96 -0.13 0.01 16.26
C LYS A 96 0.03 -0.93 15.09
N VAL A 97 0.05 -2.23 15.35
CA VAL A 97 0.22 -3.25 14.30
C VAL A 97 -0.97 -3.21 13.33
N SER A 98 -2.21 -3.18 13.84
CA SER A 98 -3.40 -3.10 12.98
C SER A 98 -3.40 -1.83 12.14
N PHE A 99 -3.21 -0.65 12.76
CA PHE A 99 -3.20 0.62 12.02
C PHE A 99 -2.08 0.68 10.97
N TRP A 100 -0.89 0.17 11.31
CA TRP A 100 0.25 0.16 10.41
C TRP A 100 0.02 -0.76 9.20
N GLU A 101 -0.44 -2.00 9.41
CA GLU A 101 -0.73 -2.92 8.31
C GLU A 101 -1.85 -2.40 7.41
N ASP A 102 -2.90 -1.81 7.99
CA ASP A 102 -4.00 -1.22 7.23
C ASP A 102 -3.53 -0.06 6.35
N LEU A 103 -2.71 0.86 6.89
CA LEU A 103 -2.13 1.94 6.10
C LEU A 103 -1.25 1.40 4.96
N ARG A 104 -0.48 0.35 5.22
CA ARG A 104 0.43 -0.26 4.24
C ARG A 104 -0.34 -0.89 3.07
N GLN A 105 -1.50 -1.49 3.33
CA GLN A 105 -2.36 -2.12 2.32
C GLN A 105 -3.32 -1.15 1.62
N ALA A 106 -3.63 -0.01 2.25
CA ALA A 106 -4.65 0.90 1.75
C ALA A 106 -4.29 1.60 0.44
N GLY A 107 -3.01 1.73 0.08
CA GLY A 107 -2.59 2.40 -1.14
C GLY A 107 -2.85 3.91 -1.15
N GLU A 108 -2.23 4.61 -2.09
CA GLU A 108 -2.31 6.07 -2.19
C GLU A 108 -3.70 6.53 -2.66
N GLY A 109 -4.30 7.50 -1.95
CA GLY A 109 -5.50 8.21 -2.37
C GLY A 109 -6.78 7.38 -2.43
N THR A 110 -6.75 6.13 -1.96
CA THR A 110 -7.90 5.23 -1.99
C THR A 110 -8.96 5.60 -0.94
N PRO A 111 -10.21 5.16 -1.10
CA PRO A 111 -11.23 5.34 -0.09
C PRO A 111 -10.89 4.66 1.24
N TYR A 112 -10.17 3.53 1.24
CA TYR A 112 -9.71 2.87 2.46
C TYR A 112 -8.69 3.75 3.21
N CYS A 113 -7.70 4.29 2.49
CA CYS A 113 -6.71 5.20 3.05
C CYS A 113 -7.38 6.43 3.66
N LYS A 114 -8.31 7.05 2.94
CA LYS A 114 -9.08 8.21 3.43
C LYS A 114 -9.87 7.87 4.70
N ALA A 115 -10.48 6.69 4.78
CA ALA A 115 -11.25 6.27 5.95
C ALA A 115 -10.35 6.09 7.19
N LEU A 116 -9.16 5.48 7.04
CA LEU A 116 -8.18 5.30 8.12
C LEU A 116 -7.72 6.63 8.70
N LEU A 117 -7.47 7.62 7.84
CA LEU A 117 -6.89 8.90 8.21
C LEU A 117 -7.90 9.92 8.74
N ARG A 118 -9.17 9.83 8.32
CA ARG A 118 -10.22 10.84 8.62
C ARG A 118 -10.28 11.25 10.08
N ASP A 119 -10.26 10.27 10.98
CA ASP A 119 -10.50 10.47 12.42
C ASP A 119 -9.23 10.39 13.27
N GLN A 120 -8.05 10.24 12.63
CA GLN A 120 -6.77 10.04 13.31
C GLN A 120 -6.41 11.25 14.20
N GLN A 121 -6.56 12.47 13.68
CA GLN A 121 -6.24 13.69 14.43
C GLN A 121 -7.13 13.85 15.67
N ALA A 122 -8.42 13.52 15.56
CA ALA A 122 -9.36 13.59 16.68
C ALA A 122 -9.02 12.55 17.75
N TYR A 123 -8.58 11.36 17.34
CA TYR A 123 -8.06 10.33 18.25
C TYR A 123 -6.82 10.81 19.02
N GLU A 124 -5.84 11.37 18.32
CA GLU A 124 -4.59 11.86 18.95
C GLU A 124 -4.85 13.01 19.94
N LYS A 125 -5.76 13.93 19.60
CA LYS A 125 -6.21 14.99 20.53
C LYS A 125 -6.84 14.41 21.80
N LYS A 126 -7.67 13.36 21.67
CA LYS A 126 -8.28 12.68 22.83
C LYS A 126 -7.24 11.97 23.70
N LEU A 127 -6.22 11.36 23.09
CA LEU A 127 -5.11 10.76 23.84
C LEU A 127 -4.35 11.80 24.65
N LEU A 128 -3.96 12.91 24.02
CA LEU A 128 -3.24 14.01 24.69
C LEU A 128 -4.03 14.54 25.89
N ALA A 129 -5.34 14.71 25.74
CA ALA A 129 -6.22 15.17 26.82
C ALA A 129 -6.31 14.20 28.02
N CYS A 130 -5.99 12.92 27.86
CA CYS A 130 -5.99 11.96 28.96
C CYS A 130 -4.80 12.11 29.91
N GLY A 131 -3.69 12.75 29.50
CA GLY A 131 -2.47 12.77 30.30
C GLY A 131 -1.99 11.36 30.64
N ASP A 132 -1.60 11.10 31.89
CA ASP A 132 -1.19 9.79 32.38
C ASP A 132 -2.33 8.95 33.00
N HIS A 133 -3.59 9.40 32.86
CA HIS A 133 -4.74 8.72 33.45
C HIS A 133 -5.07 7.42 32.69
N GLY A 134 -4.52 6.29 33.16
CA GLY A 134 -4.64 4.96 32.56
C GLY A 134 -6.04 4.57 32.08
N PRO A 135 -7.10 4.66 32.92
CA PRO A 135 -8.45 4.32 32.47
C PRO A 135 -9.00 5.21 31.34
N CYS A 136 -8.53 6.46 31.24
CA CYS A 136 -8.89 7.36 30.14
C CYS A 136 -8.22 6.91 28.86
N VAL A 137 -6.90 6.66 28.92
CA VAL A 137 -6.10 6.16 27.81
C VAL A 137 -6.65 4.85 27.28
N LEU A 138 -6.92 3.89 28.17
CA LEU A 138 -7.48 2.58 27.82
C LEU A 138 -8.80 2.70 27.06
N ARG A 139 -9.72 3.55 27.54
CA ARG A 139 -11.01 3.81 26.88
C ARG A 139 -10.83 4.43 25.49
N VAL A 140 -9.93 5.41 25.34
CA VAL A 140 -9.68 6.07 24.05
C VAL A 140 -9.07 5.09 23.04
N MET A 141 -8.10 4.29 23.46
CA MET A 141 -7.45 3.28 22.61
C MET A 141 -8.42 2.16 22.20
N ARG A 142 -9.26 1.67 23.13
CA ARG A 142 -10.32 0.70 22.82
C ARG A 142 -11.28 1.23 21.77
N ALA A 143 -11.75 2.46 21.93
CA ALA A 143 -12.64 3.10 20.96
C ALA A 143 -11.97 3.20 19.58
N ARG A 144 -10.67 3.53 19.52
CA ARG A 144 -9.93 3.57 18.26
C ARG A 144 -9.76 2.19 17.63
N LEU A 145 -9.49 1.16 18.43
CA LEU A 145 -9.38 -0.20 17.93
C LEU A 145 -10.68 -0.66 17.26
N TRP A 146 -11.82 -0.43 17.91
CA TRP A 146 -13.14 -0.73 17.33
C TRP A 146 -13.42 0.05 16.04
N GLN A 147 -13.01 1.33 15.98
CA GLN A 147 -13.13 2.11 14.75
C GLN A 147 -12.28 1.53 13.62
N ILE A 148 -11.02 1.19 13.89
CA ILE A 148 -10.14 0.59 12.87
C ILE A 148 -10.70 -0.74 12.41
N ALA A 149 -11.11 -1.62 13.33
CA ALA A 149 -11.72 -2.91 12.99
C ALA A 149 -13.01 -2.75 12.16
N SER A 150 -13.83 -1.74 12.44
CA SER A 150 -15.03 -1.45 11.64
C SER A 150 -14.71 -0.94 10.24
N ILE A 151 -13.63 -0.14 10.09
CA ILE A 151 -13.16 0.28 8.77
C ILE A 151 -12.58 -0.94 8.04
N GLU A 152 -11.71 -1.72 8.67
CA GLU A 152 -11.18 -2.97 8.11
C GLU A 152 -12.34 -3.86 7.63
N GLU A 153 -13.33 -4.15 8.47
CA GLU A 153 -14.52 -4.95 8.11
C GLU A 153 -15.28 -4.36 6.91
N GLN A 154 -15.45 -3.04 6.84
CA GLN A 154 -16.11 -2.38 5.72
C GLN A 154 -15.38 -2.62 4.39
N TYR A 155 -14.04 -2.64 4.39
CA TYR A 155 -13.23 -2.69 3.17
C TYR A 155 -12.69 -4.09 2.85
N THR A 156 -12.55 -4.97 3.85
CA THR A 156 -11.96 -6.31 3.73
C THR A 156 -12.91 -7.44 4.15
N GLY A 157 -13.99 -7.12 4.88
CA GLY A 157 -14.82 -8.07 5.62
C GLY A 157 -15.67 -9.03 4.78
N ARG A 158 -15.87 -8.75 3.48
CA ARG A 158 -16.36 -9.76 2.54
C ARG A 158 -15.16 -10.44 1.86
N PRO A 159 -14.74 -11.64 2.31
CA PRO A 159 -13.65 -12.34 1.65
C PRO A 159 -14.05 -12.70 0.22
N PHE A 160 -13.16 -12.44 -0.74
CA PHE A 160 -13.27 -13.01 -2.08
C PHE A 160 -13.22 -14.53 -1.98
N GLY A 161 -14.17 -15.19 -2.65
CA GLY A 161 -14.29 -16.66 -2.62
C GLY A 161 -14.49 -17.30 -3.99
N PRO A 162 -14.39 -18.64 -4.07
CA PRO A 162 -14.60 -19.39 -5.31
C PRO A 162 -15.93 -19.08 -6.01
N GLN A 163 -16.99 -18.75 -5.26
CA GLN A 163 -18.29 -18.37 -5.80
C GLN A 163 -18.24 -17.09 -6.65
N ASP A 164 -17.41 -16.11 -6.27
CA ASP A 164 -17.28 -14.85 -6.99
C ASP A 164 -16.62 -15.07 -8.34
N LEU A 165 -15.58 -15.89 -8.35
CA LEU A 165 -14.90 -16.31 -9.57
C LEU A 165 -15.84 -17.10 -10.49
N ARG A 166 -16.60 -18.06 -9.94
CA ARG A 166 -17.58 -18.84 -10.72
C ARG A 166 -18.66 -17.96 -11.32
N ALA A 167 -19.19 -17.00 -10.57
CA ALA A 167 -20.15 -16.03 -11.06
C ALA A 167 -19.59 -15.20 -12.21
N PHE A 168 -18.32 -14.79 -12.10
CA PHE A 168 -17.63 -14.08 -13.17
C PHE A 168 -17.35 -14.94 -14.39
N LEU A 169 -16.91 -16.19 -14.21
CA LEU A 169 -16.57 -17.06 -15.34
C LEU A 169 -17.82 -17.57 -16.06
N GLY A 170 -18.88 -17.92 -15.33
CA GLY A 170 -20.07 -18.54 -15.92
C GLY A 170 -19.70 -19.76 -16.78
N ALA A 171 -20.28 -19.86 -17.97
CA ALA A 171 -19.97 -20.96 -18.90
C ALA A 171 -18.52 -20.94 -19.43
N ASP A 172 -17.88 -19.76 -19.45
CA ASP A 172 -16.49 -19.60 -19.91
C ASP A 172 -15.48 -20.24 -18.96
N GLY A 173 -15.88 -20.63 -17.75
CA GLY A 173 -15.02 -21.37 -16.82
C GLY A 173 -14.53 -22.70 -17.39
N LYS A 174 -15.26 -23.28 -18.36
CA LYS A 174 -14.90 -24.52 -19.07
C LYS A 174 -13.90 -24.33 -20.22
N LEU A 175 -13.58 -23.07 -20.58
CA LEU A 175 -12.59 -22.80 -21.62
C LEU A 175 -11.26 -23.46 -21.24
N ARG A 176 -10.64 -24.14 -22.19
CA ARG A 176 -9.34 -24.78 -21.97
C ARG A 176 -8.24 -23.74 -22.13
N VAL A 177 -7.36 -23.69 -21.14
CA VAL A 177 -6.16 -22.87 -21.16
C VAL A 177 -4.93 -23.75 -21.41
N SER A 178 -3.78 -23.15 -21.72
CA SER A 178 -2.51 -23.88 -21.91
C SER A 178 -2.27 -24.89 -20.79
N GLY A 179 -1.92 -26.13 -21.14
CA GLY A 179 -1.83 -27.26 -20.20
C GLY A 179 -3.09 -28.14 -20.15
N GLY A 180 -4.17 -27.76 -20.84
CA GLY A 180 -5.36 -28.59 -20.99
C GLY A 180 -6.32 -28.57 -19.81
N GLU A 181 -6.01 -27.85 -18.72
CA GLU A 181 -6.96 -27.58 -17.62
C GLU A 181 -8.04 -26.57 -18.05
N SER A 182 -9.17 -26.56 -17.34
CA SER A 182 -10.18 -25.51 -17.53
C SER A 182 -9.76 -24.20 -16.85
N LEU A 183 -10.23 -23.07 -17.38
CA LEU A 183 -9.95 -21.73 -16.86
C LEU A 183 -10.31 -21.63 -15.37
N GLU A 184 -11.48 -22.17 -14.98
CA GLU A 184 -11.90 -22.17 -13.57
C GLU A 184 -10.93 -22.98 -12.69
N GLN A 185 -10.58 -24.21 -13.10
CA GLN A 185 -9.69 -25.07 -12.32
C GLN A 185 -8.32 -24.41 -12.14
N ARG A 186 -7.74 -23.87 -13.22
CA ARG A 186 -6.43 -23.21 -13.19
C ARG A 186 -6.43 -21.96 -12.30
N ALA A 187 -7.51 -21.18 -12.33
CA ALA A 187 -7.65 -20.00 -11.49
C ALA A 187 -7.87 -20.35 -10.01
N LEU A 188 -8.76 -21.31 -9.70
CA LEU A 188 -9.02 -21.73 -8.32
C LEU A 188 -7.79 -22.38 -7.68
N ARG A 189 -7.00 -23.16 -8.44
CA ARG A 189 -5.75 -23.74 -7.95
C ARG A 189 -4.75 -22.66 -7.53
N GLY A 190 -4.61 -21.61 -8.33
CA GLY A 190 -3.74 -20.47 -8.00
C GLY A 190 -4.26 -19.64 -6.82
N LEU A 191 -5.51 -19.82 -6.40
CA LEU A 191 -6.13 -19.10 -5.29
C LEU A 191 -6.37 -20.00 -4.06
N ALA A 192 -5.76 -21.18 -4.02
CA ALA A 192 -6.06 -22.19 -3.00
C ALA A 192 -5.40 -21.92 -1.63
N ILE A 193 -4.36 -21.10 -1.58
CA ILE A 193 -3.62 -20.80 -0.35
C ILE A 193 -4.15 -19.50 0.25
N HIS A 194 -4.72 -19.61 1.46
CA HIS A 194 -5.25 -18.47 2.21
C HIS A 194 -4.36 -18.12 3.41
N PRO A 195 -4.37 -16.85 3.88
CA PRO A 195 -5.11 -15.72 3.31
C PRO A 195 -4.53 -15.26 1.97
N LEU A 196 -5.39 -14.77 1.08
CA LEU A 196 -4.95 -14.23 -0.22
C LEU A 196 -4.44 -12.80 -0.02
N PRO A 197 -3.19 -12.49 -0.41
CA PRO A 197 -2.71 -11.12 -0.43
C PRO A 197 -3.60 -10.23 -1.30
N ARG A 198 -3.72 -8.98 -0.87
CA ARG A 198 -4.51 -7.97 -1.57
C ARG A 198 -3.93 -6.59 -1.37
N THR A 199 -4.27 -5.69 -2.30
CA THR A 199 -4.05 -4.26 -2.11
C THR A 199 -5.17 -3.46 -2.75
N PHE A 200 -5.36 -2.25 -2.24
CA PHE A 200 -6.40 -1.33 -2.69
C PHE A 200 -5.81 -0.33 -3.68
N LEU A 201 -6.56 -0.06 -4.73
CA LEU A 201 -6.18 0.80 -5.84
C LEU A 201 -7.19 1.97 -5.94
N PRO A 202 -6.82 3.07 -6.60
CA PRO A 202 -7.76 4.17 -6.87
C PRO A 202 -9.02 3.70 -7.62
N GLY A 203 -10.15 4.36 -7.37
CA GLY A 203 -11.40 4.10 -8.10
C GLY A 203 -12.16 2.84 -7.67
N ASP A 204 -12.15 2.51 -6.38
CA ASP A 204 -12.86 1.36 -5.79
C ASP A 204 -12.45 0.00 -6.37
N LEU A 205 -11.21 -0.09 -6.85
CA LEU A 205 -10.60 -1.29 -7.38
C LEU A 205 -9.70 -1.92 -6.30
N ASN A 206 -9.71 -3.24 -6.23
CA ASN A 206 -8.68 -4.00 -5.53
C ASN A 206 -8.07 -5.03 -6.48
N ILE A 207 -6.89 -5.49 -6.11
CA ILE A 207 -6.23 -6.61 -6.74
C ILE A 207 -5.90 -7.64 -5.67
N ILE A 208 -6.22 -8.88 -5.97
CA ILE A 208 -6.03 -10.05 -5.12
C ILE A 208 -5.20 -11.03 -5.92
N TRP A 209 -4.22 -11.68 -5.31
CA TRP A 209 -3.41 -12.67 -6.01
C TRP A 209 -3.17 -13.91 -5.16
N GLY A 210 -2.75 -14.98 -5.83
CA GLY A 210 -2.42 -16.23 -5.17
C GLY A 210 -1.37 -17.03 -5.93
N PHE A 211 -0.79 -17.99 -5.22
CA PHE A 211 0.42 -18.70 -5.62
C PHE A 211 0.12 -20.14 -6.02
N GLU A 212 1.05 -20.71 -6.79
CA GLU A 212 1.07 -22.15 -7.02
C GLU A 212 1.25 -22.90 -5.68
N PRO A 213 0.48 -23.98 -5.45
CA PRO A 213 0.79 -24.89 -4.36
C PRO A 213 2.22 -25.45 -4.46
N HIS A 214 2.99 -25.32 -3.39
CA HIS A 214 4.37 -25.83 -3.24
C HIS A 214 5.47 -25.13 -4.06
N ASN A 215 5.13 -24.07 -4.80
CA ASN A 215 6.07 -23.28 -5.57
C ASN A 215 5.64 -21.82 -5.40
N ALA A 216 6.46 -20.97 -4.77
CA ALA A 216 6.07 -19.60 -4.38
C ALA A 216 5.87 -18.63 -5.56
N GLN A 217 5.49 -19.15 -6.74
CA GLN A 217 5.25 -18.41 -7.96
C GLN A 217 3.77 -18.02 -8.05
N THR A 218 3.52 -16.74 -8.34
CA THR A 218 2.16 -16.26 -8.55
C THR A 218 1.53 -16.91 -9.77
N GLN A 219 0.31 -17.41 -9.63
CA GLN A 219 -0.40 -18.11 -10.69
C GLN A 219 -1.69 -17.41 -11.12
N THR A 220 -2.32 -16.66 -10.23
CA THR A 220 -3.64 -16.08 -10.49
C THR A 220 -3.77 -14.75 -9.81
N LEU A 221 -4.33 -13.79 -10.54
CA LEU A 221 -4.73 -12.49 -10.02
C LEU A 221 -6.19 -12.23 -10.36
N VAL A 222 -6.85 -11.51 -9.47
CA VAL A 222 -8.23 -11.08 -9.62
C VAL A 222 -8.28 -9.59 -9.37
N PHE A 223 -8.80 -8.86 -10.34
CA PHE A 223 -9.24 -7.49 -10.14
C PHE A 223 -10.69 -7.52 -9.72
N SER A 224 -11.03 -6.94 -8.57
CA SER A 224 -12.41 -6.87 -8.12
C SER A 224 -12.76 -5.48 -7.61
N ALA A 225 -14.06 -5.16 -7.66
CA ALA A 225 -14.57 -3.97 -7.01
C ALA A 225 -14.61 -4.18 -5.49
N MET A 226 -14.79 -3.09 -4.75
CA MET A 226 -14.92 -3.12 -3.28
C MET A 226 -16.07 -4.00 -2.77
N ASP A 227 -17.13 -4.19 -3.55
CA ASP A 227 -18.25 -5.11 -3.24
C ASP A 227 -17.91 -6.60 -3.49
N GLY A 228 -16.68 -6.88 -3.93
CA GLY A 228 -16.14 -8.20 -4.26
C GLY A 228 -16.53 -8.73 -5.65
N ARG A 229 -17.21 -7.93 -6.48
CA ARG A 229 -17.51 -8.28 -7.87
C ARG A 229 -16.23 -8.31 -8.69
N VAL A 230 -15.93 -9.45 -9.30
CA VAL A 230 -14.77 -9.59 -10.20
C VAL A 230 -14.97 -8.78 -11.48
N ILE A 231 -13.96 -8.00 -11.81
CA ILE A 231 -13.86 -7.18 -13.02
C ILE A 231 -13.02 -7.90 -14.08
N ALA A 232 -11.89 -8.49 -13.66
CA ALA A 232 -11.01 -9.25 -14.51
C ALA A 232 -10.26 -10.33 -13.74
N LEU A 233 -9.81 -11.35 -14.48
CA LEU A 233 -8.98 -12.46 -14.01
C LEU A 233 -7.70 -12.48 -14.83
N ALA A 234 -6.54 -12.57 -14.21
CA ALA A 234 -5.28 -12.81 -14.91
C ALA A 234 -4.71 -14.17 -14.50
N LEU A 235 -4.29 -14.96 -15.49
CA LEU A 235 -3.42 -16.12 -15.29
C LEU A 235 -1.99 -15.71 -15.62
N VAL A 236 -1.08 -16.02 -14.71
CA VAL A 236 0.34 -15.69 -14.84
C VAL A 236 1.14 -16.97 -14.89
N ASP A 237 2.09 -17.01 -15.82
CA ASP A 237 3.04 -18.10 -16.01
C ASP A 237 4.44 -17.50 -16.21
N ASP A 238 5.44 -18.03 -15.51
CA ASP A 238 6.86 -17.77 -15.74
C ASP A 238 7.31 -16.29 -15.73
N ILE A 239 6.69 -15.44 -14.90
CA ILE A 239 7.10 -14.03 -14.70
C ILE A 239 8.07 -13.84 -13.53
N TYR A 240 8.04 -14.77 -12.58
CA TYR A 240 8.87 -14.73 -11.38
C TYR A 240 10.37 -14.71 -11.72
N ASN A 241 11.10 -13.86 -11.00
CA ASN A 241 12.54 -13.64 -11.19
C ASN A 241 13.39 -14.53 -10.27
N ARG A 242 14.52 -15.02 -10.80
CA ARG A 242 15.53 -15.79 -10.06
C ARG A 242 16.58 -14.92 -9.32
N GLY A 243 16.39 -13.60 -9.23
CA GLY A 243 17.20 -12.71 -8.37
C GLY A 243 17.32 -11.26 -8.86
N ALA A 244 17.71 -10.35 -7.96
CA ALA A 244 17.78 -8.89 -8.20
C ALA A 244 18.73 -8.46 -9.35
N GLU A 245 19.61 -9.34 -9.81
CA GLU A 245 20.55 -9.06 -10.91
C GLU A 245 19.93 -9.21 -12.31
N GLN A 246 18.82 -9.96 -12.43
CA GLN A 246 18.13 -10.10 -13.69
C GLN A 246 17.31 -8.83 -13.99
N ARG A 247 17.69 -8.15 -15.08
CA ARG A 247 17.05 -6.93 -15.60
C ARG A 247 16.20 -7.21 -16.83
N ARG A 248 15.67 -8.43 -16.98
CA ARG A 248 14.84 -8.80 -18.14
C ARG A 248 13.76 -9.75 -17.68
N LEU A 249 12.54 -9.54 -18.19
CA LEU A 249 11.48 -10.52 -18.08
C LEU A 249 11.95 -11.85 -18.71
N PRO A 250 11.61 -13.00 -18.10
CA PRO A 250 11.80 -14.28 -18.76
C PRO A 250 11.13 -14.26 -20.14
N GLN A 251 11.80 -14.75 -21.18
CA GLN A 251 11.26 -14.77 -22.53
C GLN A 251 9.96 -15.57 -22.64
N GLU A 252 9.75 -16.50 -21.70
CA GLU A 252 8.59 -17.38 -21.65
C GLU A 252 7.45 -16.81 -20.80
N GLY A 253 7.67 -15.71 -20.07
CA GLY A 253 6.68 -15.13 -19.18
C GLY A 253 5.41 -14.70 -19.92
N ARG A 254 4.24 -14.97 -19.35
CA ARG A 254 2.94 -14.64 -19.96
C ARG A 254 1.94 -14.16 -18.92
N ILE A 255 1.16 -13.14 -19.28
CA ILE A 255 -0.05 -12.75 -18.56
C ILE A 255 -1.24 -12.89 -19.49
N ARG A 256 -2.18 -13.76 -19.16
CA ARG A 256 -3.45 -13.92 -19.88
C ARG A 256 -4.55 -13.24 -19.08
N LEU A 257 -5.00 -12.08 -19.55
CA LEU A 257 -5.99 -11.25 -18.85
C LEU A 257 -7.39 -11.47 -19.46
N PHE A 258 -8.34 -11.94 -18.68
CA PHE A 258 -9.72 -12.23 -19.06
C PHE A 258 -10.65 -11.19 -18.46
N LEU A 259 -11.49 -10.57 -19.28
CA LEU A 259 -12.40 -9.51 -18.85
C LEU A 259 -13.73 -9.58 -19.59
N ARG A 260 -14.84 -9.22 -18.92
CA ARG A 260 -16.17 -9.16 -19.54
C ARG A 260 -16.44 -7.83 -20.25
N ASP A 261 -15.96 -6.73 -19.69
CA ASP A 261 -16.10 -5.39 -20.26
C ASP A 261 -14.75 -4.85 -20.74
N PRO A 262 -14.49 -4.84 -22.07
CA PRO A 262 -13.27 -4.26 -22.65
C PRO A 262 -12.98 -2.82 -22.24
N LYS A 263 -13.98 -2.04 -21.83
CA LYS A 263 -13.79 -0.65 -21.38
C LYS A 263 -13.00 -0.55 -20.09
N ALA A 264 -12.94 -1.62 -19.28
CA ALA A 264 -12.11 -1.67 -18.09
C ALA A 264 -10.62 -1.82 -18.41
N LEU A 265 -10.25 -2.31 -19.60
CA LEU A 265 -8.87 -2.65 -19.92
C LEU A 265 -7.85 -1.51 -19.65
N PRO A 266 -8.10 -0.24 -20.05
CA PRO A 266 -7.14 0.84 -19.79
C PRO A 266 -6.84 1.08 -18.31
N THR A 267 -7.81 0.87 -17.41
CA THR A 267 -7.63 1.13 -15.97
C THR A 267 -6.91 0.00 -15.24
N LEU A 268 -6.83 -1.20 -15.85
CA LEU A 268 -6.21 -2.37 -15.24
C LEU A 268 -4.71 -2.51 -15.56
N LEU A 269 -4.24 -1.94 -16.68
CA LEU A 269 -2.88 -2.16 -17.15
C LEU A 269 -1.80 -1.55 -16.25
N ALA A 270 -1.99 -0.33 -15.75
CA ALA A 270 -1.01 0.32 -14.88
C ALA A 270 -0.87 -0.41 -13.53
N PRO A 271 -1.96 -0.78 -12.83
CA PRO A 271 -1.87 -1.65 -11.66
C PRO A 271 -1.25 -3.02 -11.94
N LEU A 272 -1.59 -3.65 -13.06
CA LEU A 272 -1.00 -4.93 -13.46
C LEU A 272 0.52 -4.81 -13.67
N GLN A 273 0.99 -3.68 -14.19
CA GLN A 273 2.43 -3.38 -14.36
C GLN A 273 3.15 -3.16 -13.04
N GLY A 274 2.54 -2.44 -12.10
CA GLY A 274 3.08 -2.29 -10.74
C GLY A 274 3.18 -3.65 -10.03
N TRP A 275 2.11 -4.45 -10.12
CA TRP A 275 2.07 -5.79 -9.55
C TRP A 275 3.12 -6.72 -10.18
N ALA A 276 3.24 -6.75 -11.51
CA ALA A 276 4.19 -7.64 -12.18
C ALA A 276 5.64 -7.24 -11.88
N ALA A 277 5.91 -5.94 -11.71
CA ALA A 277 7.19 -5.45 -11.21
C ALA A 277 7.47 -5.95 -9.79
N ALA A 278 6.46 -5.98 -8.91
CA ALA A 278 6.59 -6.55 -7.56
C ALA A 278 6.84 -8.06 -7.61
N ASP A 279 6.09 -8.82 -8.40
CA ASP A 279 6.28 -10.27 -8.59
C ASP A 279 7.69 -10.58 -9.09
N ALA A 280 8.16 -9.82 -10.08
CA ALA A 280 9.52 -9.92 -10.62
C ALA A 280 10.62 -9.44 -9.65
N LEU A 281 10.27 -8.78 -8.54
CA LEU A 281 11.19 -8.37 -7.48
C LEU A 281 11.02 -9.21 -6.20
N GLY A 282 10.08 -10.16 -6.17
CA GLY A 282 9.82 -11.05 -5.03
C GLY A 282 8.79 -10.55 -4.01
N MET A 283 7.84 -9.69 -4.42
CA MET A 283 6.72 -9.09 -3.66
C MET A 283 7.11 -8.19 -2.47
N ASN A 284 8.20 -8.48 -1.75
CA ASN A 284 8.63 -7.77 -0.54
C ASN A 284 9.81 -6.82 -0.77
N VAL A 285 9.80 -6.15 -1.92
CA VAL A 285 10.84 -5.20 -2.33
C VAL A 285 10.76 -3.89 -1.52
N ASP A 286 11.92 -3.28 -1.26
CA ASP A 286 12.04 -1.92 -0.71
C ASP A 286 12.54 -0.95 -1.79
N CYS A 287 11.60 -0.23 -2.39
CA CYS A 287 11.83 0.74 -3.45
C CYS A 287 12.31 2.10 -2.95
N SER A 288 12.45 2.28 -1.65
CA SER A 288 12.96 3.52 -1.05
C SER A 288 14.45 3.44 -0.68
N GLY A 289 15.00 2.23 -0.60
CA GLY A 289 16.39 1.96 -0.26
C GLY A 289 17.24 1.53 -1.45
N ALA A 290 18.09 0.53 -1.24
CA ALA A 290 19.05 0.05 -2.24
C ALA A 290 18.42 -0.50 -3.52
N GLN A 291 17.12 -0.85 -3.51
CA GLN A 291 16.41 -1.44 -4.65
C GLN A 291 15.58 -0.41 -5.45
N ALA A 292 15.66 0.89 -5.12
CA ALA A 292 14.90 1.95 -5.78
C ALA A 292 15.06 1.97 -7.31
N GLU A 293 16.30 1.80 -7.81
CA GLU A 293 16.53 1.76 -9.26
C GLU A 293 15.96 0.48 -9.90
N ALA A 294 16.02 -0.66 -9.20
CA ALA A 294 15.42 -1.89 -9.69
C ALA A 294 13.90 -1.74 -9.83
N CYS A 295 13.23 -1.17 -8.83
CA CYS A 295 11.80 -0.89 -8.89
C CYS A 295 11.43 0.03 -10.06
N ARG A 296 12.19 1.11 -10.25
CA ARG A 296 12.01 2.02 -11.38
C ARG A 296 12.23 1.36 -12.74
N LEU A 297 13.20 0.45 -12.84
CA LEU A 297 13.47 -0.27 -14.08
C LEU A 297 12.32 -1.22 -14.38
N TRP A 298 11.94 -2.07 -13.43
CA TRP A 298 10.89 -3.08 -13.59
C TRP A 298 9.53 -2.49 -13.95
N THR A 299 9.18 -1.34 -13.36
CA THR A 299 7.93 -0.62 -13.70
C THR A 299 7.92 -0.04 -15.12
N ARG A 300 9.01 -0.09 -15.89
CA ARG A 300 9.06 0.36 -17.30
C ARG A 300 9.10 -0.78 -18.30
N TYR A 301 9.22 -2.04 -17.86
CA TYR A 301 9.29 -3.16 -18.80
C TYR A 301 7.93 -3.43 -19.43
N PRO A 302 7.87 -3.60 -20.77
CA PRO A 302 6.66 -4.06 -21.43
C PRO A 302 6.27 -5.44 -20.91
N LEU A 303 5.07 -5.56 -20.36
CA LEU A 303 4.57 -6.83 -19.87
C LEU A 303 4.11 -7.74 -21.02
N PRO A 304 4.29 -9.06 -20.92
CA PRO A 304 3.85 -10.03 -21.91
C PRO A 304 2.36 -10.34 -21.75
N VAL A 305 1.52 -9.29 -21.85
CA VAL A 305 0.07 -9.39 -21.66
C VAL A 305 -0.60 -9.80 -22.96
N THR A 306 -1.56 -10.71 -22.87
CA THR A 306 -2.58 -10.93 -23.90
C THR A 306 -3.94 -10.85 -23.22
N ALA A 307 -4.77 -9.90 -23.67
CA ALA A 307 -6.11 -9.70 -23.12
C ALA A 307 -7.14 -10.45 -23.95
N TYR A 308 -8.16 -11.01 -23.30
CA TYR A 308 -9.23 -11.79 -23.90
C TYR A 308 -10.58 -11.31 -23.40
N ARG A 309 -11.53 -11.15 -24.31
CA ARG A 309 -12.92 -10.83 -23.99
C ARG A 309 -13.71 -12.09 -23.64
N LEU A 310 -14.44 -12.03 -22.53
CA LEU A 310 -15.48 -12.98 -22.17
C LEU A 310 -16.88 -12.37 -22.42
N PRO A 311 -17.89 -13.14 -22.85
CA PRO A 311 -17.80 -14.56 -23.23
C PRO A 311 -17.01 -14.75 -24.54
N CYS A 312 -16.31 -15.88 -24.65
CA CYS A 312 -15.53 -16.23 -25.83
C CYS A 312 -16.16 -17.39 -26.61
N ARG A 313 -16.44 -17.17 -27.90
CA ARG A 313 -17.00 -18.22 -28.78
C ARG A 313 -15.92 -18.82 -29.66
N GLY A 314 -15.60 -20.09 -29.43
CA GLY A 314 -14.63 -20.84 -30.22
C GLY A 314 -13.22 -20.81 -29.60
N ALA A 315 -12.19 -20.79 -30.45
CA ALA A 315 -10.80 -20.77 -30.00
C ALA A 315 -10.45 -19.45 -29.31
N LEU A 316 -9.73 -19.53 -28.17
CA LEU A 316 -9.42 -18.39 -27.30
C LEU A 316 -8.74 -17.23 -28.06
N GLU A 317 -7.85 -17.53 -29.00
CA GLU A 317 -7.13 -16.54 -29.82
C GLU A 317 -8.05 -15.58 -30.59
N ARG A 318 -9.25 -16.04 -30.96
CA ARG A 318 -10.24 -15.22 -31.69
C ARG A 318 -10.90 -14.17 -30.80
N CYS A 319 -10.76 -14.31 -29.49
CA CYS A 319 -11.32 -13.40 -28.50
C CYS A 319 -10.27 -12.44 -27.94
N SER A 320 -9.06 -12.45 -28.52
CA SER A 320 -8.00 -11.53 -28.15
C SER A 320 -8.41 -10.07 -28.38
N LEU A 321 -7.97 -9.21 -27.48
CA LEU A 321 -8.21 -7.77 -27.51
C LEU A 321 -6.89 -7.05 -27.79
N ALA A 322 -6.97 -5.99 -28.59
CA ALA A 322 -5.85 -5.06 -28.75
C ALA A 322 -5.59 -4.37 -27.40
N LEU A 323 -4.32 -4.33 -26.99
CA LEU A 323 -3.93 -3.63 -25.77
C LEU A 323 -3.83 -2.13 -26.06
N PRO A 324 -4.55 -1.27 -25.32
CA PRO A 324 -4.28 0.16 -25.34
C PRO A 324 -2.90 0.44 -24.72
N PRO A 325 -2.31 1.62 -24.98
CA PRO A 325 -1.13 2.06 -24.24
C PRO A 325 -1.45 2.12 -22.74
N VAL A 326 -0.45 1.83 -21.92
CA VAL A 326 -0.55 2.00 -20.47
C VAL A 326 -0.68 3.50 -20.16
N THR A 327 -1.77 3.87 -19.49
CA THR A 327 -2.06 5.26 -19.11
C THR A 327 -2.23 5.35 -17.59
N GLY A 328 -1.95 6.53 -17.03
CA GLY A 328 -1.98 6.75 -15.58
C GLY A 328 -0.67 6.45 -14.87
N ALA A 329 -0.65 6.70 -13.56
CA ALA A 329 0.50 6.39 -12.71
C ALA A 329 0.54 4.88 -12.43
N ILE A 330 1.72 4.28 -12.61
CA ILE A 330 1.97 2.89 -12.24
C ILE A 330 2.22 2.87 -10.72
N PRO A 331 1.42 2.12 -9.94
CA PRO A 331 1.63 2.03 -8.50
C PRO A 331 3.02 1.47 -8.17
N SER A 332 3.61 1.95 -7.07
CA SER A 332 4.91 1.44 -6.59
C SER A 332 4.84 -0.08 -6.38
N PRO A 333 5.87 -0.86 -6.77
CA PRO A 333 5.94 -2.29 -6.48
C PRO A 333 5.79 -2.63 -4.99
N GLU A 334 6.20 -1.72 -4.11
CA GLU A 334 6.06 -1.87 -2.65
C GLU A 334 4.62 -1.97 -2.16
N LEU A 335 3.65 -1.62 -2.99
CA LEU A 335 2.24 -1.72 -2.65
C LEU A 335 1.74 -3.18 -2.67
N PHE A 336 2.42 -4.07 -3.41
CA PHE A 336 1.98 -5.45 -3.68
C PHE A 336 2.77 -6.46 -2.83
N ARG A 337 2.84 -6.21 -1.52
CA ARG A 337 3.60 -7.04 -0.57
C ARG A 337 2.84 -8.28 -0.12
N GLN A 338 3.60 -9.29 0.32
CA GLN A 338 3.12 -10.59 0.77
C GLN A 338 3.59 -10.91 2.18
#